data_AF-A0A1F7CMN2-F1
#
_entry.id   AF-A0A1F7CMN2-F1
#
_cell.length_a   1.000
_cell.length_b   1.000
_cell.length_c   1.000
_cell.angle_alpha   90.00
_cell.angle_beta   90.00
_cell.angle_gamma   90.00
#
_symmetry.space_group_name_H-M   'P 1'
#
loop_
_entity.id
_entity.type
_entity.pdbx_description
1 polymer ?
#
loop_
_entity_poly.entity_id
_entity_poly.type
_entity_poly.pdbx_seq_one_letter_code
_entity_poly.pdbx_strand_id
1 'polypeptide(L)' 'MNIVLGLLGMAAGIAIIKFREPIGDLFGEAAWTRYVGGPYNMAIIVGILLFFFSLAKMTGTTGFFLSPLKMVVPGG' A
#
# COMPACT_ATOMS: atom_id res chain seq x y z
N MET A 1 17.04 3.79 -1.24
CA MET A 1 16.13 4.85 -1.72
C MET A 1 16.66 6.15 -1.16
N ASN A 2 16.72 7.24 -1.91
CA ASN A 2 16.97 8.55 -1.30
C ASN A 2 15.87 8.79 -0.24
N ILE A 3 16.24 9.23 0.97
CA ILE A 3 15.29 9.46 2.08
C ILE A 3 14.07 10.28 1.61
N VAL A 4 14.31 11.24 0.73
CA VAL A 4 13.28 12.07 0.07
C VAL A 4 12.21 11.24 -0.64
N LEU A 5 12.58 10.20 -1.39
CA LEU A 5 11.62 9.31 -2.05
C LEU A 5 10.81 8.48 -1.05
N GLY A 6 11.41 8.10 0.08
CA GLY A 6 10.71 7.41 1.16
C GLY A 6 9.65 8.30 1.81
N LEU A 7 10.00 9.55 2.10
CA LEU A 7 9.07 10.55 2.63
C LEU A 7 7.93 10.84 1.65
N LEU A 8 8.22 10.99 0.35
CA LEU A 8 7.19 11.17 -0.68
C LEU A 8 6.25 9.97 -0.77
N GLY A 9 6.76 8.75 -0.70
CA GLY A 9 5.94 7.54 -0.70
C GLY A 9 5.04 7.43 0.53
N MET A 10 5.55 7.78 1.71
CA MET A 10 4.74 7.85 2.92
C MET A 10 3.64 8.93 2.82
N ALA A 11 3.99 10.13 2.33
CA ALA A 11 3.03 11.20 2.12
C ALA A 11 1.95 10.81 1.10
N ALA A 12 2.33 10.13 0.00
CA ALA A 12 1.40 9.60 -0.97
C ALA A 12 0.47 8.54 -0.36
N GLY A 13 0.99 7.63 0.47
CA GLY A 13 0.17 6.65 1.19
C GLY A 13 -0.87 7.31 2.10
N ILE A 14 -0.47 8.33 2.85
CA ILE A 14 -1.39 9.14 3.68
C ILE A 14 -2.41 9.86 2.79
N ALA A 15 -1.99 10.45 1.68
CA ALA A 15 -2.89 11.13 0.75
C ALA A 15 -3.94 10.16 0.19
N ILE A 16 -3.56 8.92 -0.16
CA ILE A 16 -4.49 7.90 -0.63
C ILE A 16 -5.53 7.57 0.44
N ILE A 17 -5.12 7.41 1.70
CA ILE A 17 -6.05 7.12 2.80
C ILE A 17 -6.96 8.32 3.07
N LYS A 18 -6.41 9.54 3.03
CA LYS A 18 -7.14 10.79 3.28
C LYS A 18 -8.18 11.07 2.18
N PHE A 19 -7.83 10.82 0.93
CA PHE A 19 -8.68 11.01 -0.24
C PHE A 19 -9.26 9.68 -0.75
N ARG A 20 -9.48 8.71 0.14
CA ARG A 20 -9.94 7.35 -0.21
C ARG A 20 -11.27 7.31 -0.94
N GLU A 21 -12.17 8.26 -0.64
CA GLU A 21 -13.49 8.37 -1.27
C GLU A 21 -13.36 8.74 -2.75
N PRO A 22 -12.81 9.91 -3.12
CA PRO A 22 -12.66 10.27 -4.52
C PRO A 22 -11.74 9.31 -5.28
N ILE A 23 -10.76 8.70 -4.61
CA ILE A 23 -9.91 7.65 -5.21
C ILE A 23 -10.72 6.38 -5.50
N GLY A 24 -11.55 5.93 -4.55
CA GLY A 24 -12.44 4.80 -4.74
C GLY A 24 -13.43 5.02 -5.88
N ASP A 25 -13.99 6.24 -5.98
CA ASP A 25 -14.89 6.64 -7.06
C ASP A 25 -14.19 6.67 -8.42
N LEU A 26 -12.93 7.12 -8.46
CA LEU A 26 -12.09 7.13 -9.67
C LEU A 26 -11.83 5.73 -10.24
N PHE A 27 -11.57 4.76 -9.37
CA PHE A 27 -11.32 3.37 -9.77
C PHE A 27 -12.61 2.56 -9.98
N GLY A 28 -13.74 3.05 -9.47
CA GLY A 28 -15.05 2.44 -9.62
C GLY A 28 -15.23 1.14 -8.84
N GLU A 29 -16.43 0.58 -8.92
CA GLU A 29 -16.76 -0.71 -8.28
C GLU A 29 -16.33 -1.90 -9.14
N ALA A 30 -15.02 -2.19 -9.16
CA ALA A 30 -14.56 -3.45 -9.72
C ALA A 30 -15.13 -4.61 -8.89
N ALA A 31 -15.68 -5.65 -9.56
CA ALA A 31 -16.46 -6.71 -8.89
C ALA A 31 -15.70 -7.41 -7.75
N TRP A 32 -14.37 -7.55 -7.88
CA TRP A 32 -13.52 -8.19 -6.87
C TRP A 32 -13.28 -7.30 -5.63
N THR A 33 -13.42 -5.97 -5.74
CA THR A 33 -13.24 -5.06 -4.60
C THR A 33 -14.26 -5.33 -3.50
N ARG A 34 -15.40 -5.94 -3.84
CA ARG A 34 -16.41 -6.39 -2.87
C ARG A 34 -15.86 -7.40 -1.86
N TYR A 35 -14.89 -8.23 -2.23
CA TYR A 35 -14.27 -9.20 -1.32
C TYR A 35 -13.36 -8.56 -0.26
N VAL A 36 -12.92 -7.32 -0.47
CA VAL A 36 -12.04 -6.57 0.44
C VAL A 36 -12.76 -5.43 1.15
N GLY A 37 -14.10 -5.38 1.09
CA GLY A 37 -14.92 -4.34 1.72
C GLY A 37 -15.19 -3.12 0.84
N GLY A 38 -15.04 -3.27 -0.48
CA GLY A 38 -15.33 -2.23 -1.47
C GLY A 38 -14.10 -1.42 -1.89
N PRO A 39 -14.26 -0.54 -2.88
CA PRO A 39 -13.16 0.24 -3.47
C PRO A 39 -12.50 1.19 -2.45
N TYR A 40 -13.27 1.76 -1.52
CA TYR A 40 -12.72 2.62 -0.46
C TYR A 40 -11.78 1.86 0.48
N ASN A 41 -12.19 0.66 0.90
CA ASN A 41 -11.41 -0.16 1.81
C ASN A 41 -10.16 -0.69 1.09
N MET A 42 -10.27 -0.98 -0.22
CA MET A 42 -9.12 -1.27 -1.06
C MET A 42 -8.14 -0.09 -1.12
N ALA A 43 -8.60 1.15 -1.30
CA ALA A 43 -7.75 2.33 -1.29
C ALA A 43 -7.01 2.49 0.06
N ILE A 44 -7.68 2.22 1.18
CA ILE A 44 -7.03 2.21 2.51
C ILE A 44 -5.92 1.15 2.56
N ILE A 45 -6.18 -0.09 2.12
CA ILE A 45 -5.19 -1.17 2.11
C ILE A 45 -3.96 -0.77 1.29
N VAL A 46 -4.17 -0.23 0.09
CA VAL A 46 -3.08 0.24 -0.79
C VAL A 46 -2.28 1.37 -0.13
N GLY A 47 -2.95 2.34 0.47
CA GLY A 47 -2.29 3.45 1.16
C GLY A 47 -1.43 2.99 2.35
N ILE A 48 -1.93 2.04 3.15
CA ILE A 48 -1.19 1.43 4.26
C ILE A 48 0.03 0.68 3.73
N LEU A 49 -0.13 -0.17 2.71
CA LEU A 49 0.97 -0.91 2.11
C LEU A 49 2.04 0.03 1.55
N LEU A 50 1.65 1.08 0.84
CA LEU A 50 2.57 2.07 0.30
C LEU A 50 3.35 2.79 1.40
N PHE A 51 2.67 3.19 2.48
CA PHE A 51 3.27 3.85 3.63
C PHE A 51 4.34 2.96 4.28
N PHE A 52 3.95 1.74 4.68
CA PHE A 52 4.87 0.84 5.36
C PHE A 52 5.98 0.31 4.44
N PHE A 53 5.70 0.11 3.15
CA PHE A 53 6.73 -0.23 2.18
C PHE A 53 7.76 0.89 2.03
N SER A 54 7.31 2.14 1.98
CA SER A 54 8.19 3.32 1.91
C SER A 54 9.03 3.45 3.17
N LEU A 55 8.44 3.23 4.35
CA LEU A 55 9.15 3.18 5.62
C LEU A 55 10.20 2.06 5.64
N ALA A 56 9.82 0.83 5.28
CA ALA A 56 10.70 -0.33 5.25
C ALA A 56 11.84 -0.20 4.23
N LYS A 57 11.60 0.50 3.10
CA LYS A 57 12.66 0.84 2.13
C LYS A 57 13.63 1.90 2.66
N MET A 58 13.15 2.82 3.49
CA MET A 58 13.95 3.89 4.07
C MET A 58 14.81 3.40 5.24
N THR A 59 14.28 2.51 6.08
CA THR A 59 14.97 1.94 7.25
C THR A 59 15.78 0.68 6.92
N GLY A 60 15.74 0.21 5.68
CA GLY A 60 16.43 -1.02 5.26
C GLY A 60 15.76 -2.32 5.73
N THR A 61 14.56 -2.25 6.32
CA THR A 61 13.82 -3.41 6.84
C THR A 61 12.89 -4.06 5.82
N THR A 62 13.06 -3.76 4.53
CA THR A 62 12.23 -4.32 3.44
C THR A 62 12.23 -5.86 3.43
N GLY A 63 13.36 -6.48 3.81
CA GLY A 63 13.47 -7.94 3.91
C GLY A 63 12.55 -8.56 4.96
N PHE A 64 12.38 -7.90 6.11
CA PHE A 64 11.44 -8.31 7.15
C PHE A 64 9.99 -8.10 6.70
N PHE A 65 9.70 -6.94 6.10
CA PHE A 65 8.35 -6.60 5.64
C PHE A 65 7.84 -7.55 4.53
N LEU A 66 8.73 -7.99 3.63
CA LEU A 66 8.41 -8.93 2.57
C LEU A 66 8.55 -10.41 2.98
N SER A 67 9.00 -10.70 4.20
CA SER A 67 9.21 -12.08 4.68
C SER A 67 7.94 -12.95 4.56
N PRO A 68 6.74 -12.50 4.97
CA PRO A 68 5.51 -13.28 4.80
C PRO A 68 5.18 -13.54 3.33
N LEU A 69 5.47 -12.58 2.44
CA LEU A 69 5.29 -12.75 1.01
C LEU A 69 6.23 -13.81 0.44
N LYS A 70 7.49 -13.83 0.88
CA LYS A 70 8.45 -14.87 0.48
C LYS A 70 8.05 -16.27 0.97
N MET A 71 7.39 -16.37 2.12
CA MET A 71 6.90 -17.65 2.64
C MET A 71 5.72 -18.23 1.84
N VAL A 72 4.95 -17.38 1.15
CA VAL A 72 3.78 -17.79 0.36
C VAL A 72 4.15 -18.07 -1.10
N VAL A 73 5.23 -17.48 -1.61
CA VAL A 73 5.73 -17.71 -2.98
C VAL A 73 6.64 -18.94 -3.00
N PRO A 74 6.27 -20.05 -3.67
CA PRO A 74 7.14 -21.23 -3.74
C PRO A 74 8.39 -20.90 -4.57
N GLY A 75 9.57 -21.05 -3.98
CA GLY A 75 10.87 -20.88 -4.66
C GLY A 75 11.73 -19.69 -4.22
N GLY A 76 11.39 -19.03 -3.11
CA GLY A 76 12.27 -18.05 -2.44
C GLY A 76 13.40 -18.67 -1.64
#